data_AF-A0A9P9PKH1-F1
#
_entry.id   AF-A0A9P9PKH1-F1
#
_cell.length_a   1.000
_cell.length_b   1.000
_cell.length_c   1.000
_cell.angle_alpha   90.00
_cell.angle_beta   90.00
_cell.angle_gamma   90.00
#
_symmetry.space_group_name_H-M   'P 1'
#
loop_
_entity.id
_entity.type
_entity.pdbx_description
1 polymer ?
#
loop_
_entity_poly.entity_id
_entity_poly.type
_entity_poly.pdbx_seq_one_letter_code
_entity_poly.pdbx_strand_id
1 'polypeptide(L)'
;MRSSIVYSAAFVASITSAAPTAKRDFSPDNVYFPLPNGFPNPGAGEVLQIQKQAHGILPNGPPPPKLSPEGITNLKLVALNELFEVAYFTELVYNLTNKVPGYDLGYGHEYVLDSLNSIVAQEQLHLLNANGALKHFGQEPIQPCKYSFPVVDFQSAIALAGTFTDLVLGTLQDVNQIFAQNEDAGLVRAVSSVIGNEAEQEGFFRLVQKKRPSAQPFLTTATRDFAFTALQSFFIPGSCPNINTIPLKTFYPLTVESSHIPAATQSIKFSFAKANVGLFQIDQLRLVYINGLNVPIVKHLDNVQHDGEKVVFEAAFPYDEFLLNGLTIAAVTVGADHFDDADAVAKATVFGPGLIEID
;
A
#
# COMPACT_ATOMS: atom_id res chain seq x y z
N MET A 1 13.83 4.89 58.85
CA MET A 1 14.64 4.50 57.68
C MET A 1 13.99 3.28 57.05
N ARG A 2 13.24 3.46 55.97
CA ARG A 2 12.58 2.38 55.21
C ARG A 2 13.32 2.27 53.88
N SER A 3 14.01 1.15 53.66
CA SER A 3 14.62 0.81 52.37
C SER A 3 13.56 0.17 51.47
N SER A 4 13.32 0.77 50.32
CA SER A 4 12.57 0.17 49.22
C SER A 4 13.57 -0.40 48.21
N ILE A 5 13.51 -1.72 47.98
CA ILE A 5 14.24 -2.40 46.91
C ILE A 5 13.32 -2.39 45.69
N VAL A 6 13.76 -1.68 44.64
CA VAL A 6 13.12 -1.70 43.32
C VAL A 6 13.75 -2.82 42.51
N TYR A 7 12.95 -3.79 42.07
CA TYR A 7 13.35 -4.77 41.07
C TYR A 7 13.05 -4.20 39.68
N SER A 8 14.10 -3.83 38.94
CA SER A 8 14.01 -3.56 37.50
C SER A 8 14.22 -4.87 36.75
N ALA A 9 13.15 -5.44 36.20
CA ALA A 9 13.24 -6.53 35.23
C ALA A 9 13.38 -5.94 33.83
N ALA A 10 14.58 -6.01 33.25
CA ALA A 10 14.83 -5.67 31.87
C ALA A 10 14.33 -6.82 30.97
N PHE A 11 13.28 -6.57 30.19
CA PHE A 11 12.90 -7.46 29.09
C PHE A 11 13.83 -7.21 27.91
N VAL A 12 14.80 -8.10 27.71
CA VAL A 12 15.62 -8.17 26.51
C VAL A 12 14.81 -8.94 25.46
N ALA A 13 14.23 -8.24 24.49
CA ALA A 13 13.65 -8.87 23.30
C ALA A 13 14.80 -9.26 22.36
N SER A 14 15.33 -10.46 22.52
CA SER A 14 16.26 -11.08 21.58
C SER A 14 15.50 -11.50 20.33
N ILE A 15 15.83 -10.90 19.18
CA ILE A 15 15.34 -11.30 17.86
C ILE A 15 16.05 -12.60 17.48
N THR A 16 15.50 -13.74 17.91
CA THR A 16 15.91 -15.04 17.38
C THR A 16 15.38 -15.17 15.96
N SER A 17 16.26 -15.40 14.98
CA SER A 17 15.85 -15.84 13.64
C SER A 17 14.92 -17.05 13.79
N ALA A 18 13.65 -16.85 13.46
CA ALA A 18 12.67 -17.92 13.50
C ALA A 18 13.02 -18.96 12.43
N ALA A 19 13.20 -20.20 12.86
CA ALA A 19 13.21 -21.36 11.98
C ALA A 19 11.90 -21.39 11.17
N PRO A 20 11.90 -21.94 9.94
CA PRO A 20 10.76 -21.87 9.03
C PRO A 20 9.54 -22.53 9.67
N THR A 21 8.55 -21.72 10.01
CA THR A 21 7.24 -22.18 10.44
C THR A 21 6.64 -23.06 9.34
N ALA A 22 6.14 -24.23 9.74
CA ALA A 22 5.54 -25.24 8.88
C ALA A 22 4.53 -24.63 7.89
N LYS A 23 4.52 -25.18 6.66
CA LYS A 23 3.70 -24.77 5.52
C LYS A 23 2.23 -24.56 5.92
N ARG A 24 1.72 -23.35 5.67
CA ARG A 24 0.32 -22.96 5.87
C ARG A 24 -0.47 -23.36 4.62
N ASP A 25 -1.55 -24.12 4.78
CA ASP A 25 -2.46 -24.48 3.68
C ASP A 25 -3.55 -23.40 3.57
N PHE A 26 -3.26 -22.26 2.93
CA PHE A 26 -4.04 -21.74 1.81
C PHE A 26 -3.01 -21.24 0.83
N SER A 27 -2.94 -21.97 -0.28
CA SER A 27 -1.89 -21.99 -1.27
C SER A 27 -0.45 -22.08 -0.71
N PRO A 28 0.04 -23.29 -0.42
CA PRO A 28 1.47 -23.53 -0.17
C PRO A 28 2.39 -23.14 -1.36
N ASP A 29 1.81 -22.66 -2.45
CA ASP A 29 2.42 -22.20 -3.70
C ASP A 29 2.10 -20.73 -4.09
N ASN A 30 1.49 -19.94 -3.19
CA ASN A 30 1.19 -18.51 -3.36
C ASN A 30 0.31 -18.16 -4.60
N VAL A 31 -0.61 -19.04 -4.94
CA VAL A 31 -1.64 -18.95 -5.99
C VAL A 31 -2.98 -18.62 -5.35
N TYR A 32 -3.43 -17.39 -5.55
CA TYR A 32 -4.68 -16.88 -4.99
C TYR A 32 -5.85 -16.99 -5.97
N PHE A 33 -5.55 -17.11 -7.27
CA PHE A 33 -6.54 -17.07 -8.33
C PHE A 33 -6.51 -18.35 -9.19
N PRO A 34 -7.65 -18.79 -9.74
CA PRO A 34 -8.98 -18.20 -9.54
C PRO A 34 -9.55 -18.46 -8.14
N LEU A 35 -10.37 -17.54 -7.63
CA LEU A 35 -11.14 -17.76 -6.40
C LEU A 35 -12.26 -18.79 -6.64
N PRO A 36 -12.86 -19.37 -5.58
CA PRO A 36 -13.94 -20.37 -5.71
C PRO A 36 -15.17 -19.91 -6.51
N ASN A 37 -15.41 -18.60 -6.57
CA ASN A 37 -16.49 -17.98 -7.36
C ASN A 37 -16.08 -17.64 -8.82
N GLY A 38 -14.93 -18.13 -9.29
CA GLY A 38 -14.44 -17.92 -10.65
C GLY A 38 -13.72 -16.58 -10.88
N PHE A 39 -13.58 -15.75 -9.85
CA PHE A 39 -12.82 -14.49 -9.96
C PHE A 39 -11.35 -14.73 -10.34
N PRO A 40 -10.71 -13.93 -11.23
CA PRO A 40 -11.13 -12.61 -11.73
C PRO A 40 -12.10 -12.61 -12.91
N ASN A 41 -12.57 -13.78 -13.38
CA ASN A 41 -13.50 -13.89 -14.50
C ASN A 41 -14.79 -14.63 -14.09
N PRO A 42 -15.53 -14.12 -13.08
CA PRO A 42 -16.73 -14.79 -12.59
C PRO A 42 -17.84 -14.79 -13.66
N GLY A 43 -18.69 -15.83 -13.63
CA GLY A 43 -19.90 -15.86 -14.44
C GLY A 43 -20.96 -14.88 -13.93
N ALA A 44 -22.03 -14.66 -14.71
CA ALA A 44 -23.06 -13.68 -14.36
C ALA A 44 -23.79 -14.02 -13.03
N GLY A 45 -23.96 -15.31 -12.73
CA GLY A 45 -24.54 -15.77 -11.47
C GLY A 45 -23.63 -15.45 -10.28
N GLU A 46 -22.33 -15.68 -10.45
CA GLU A 46 -21.30 -15.40 -9.45
C GLU A 46 -21.13 -13.89 -9.23
N VAL A 47 -21.16 -13.06 -10.29
CA VAL A 47 -21.19 -11.59 -10.17
C VAL A 47 -22.36 -11.13 -9.31
N LEU A 48 -23.56 -11.70 -9.51
CA LEU A 48 -24.70 -11.35 -8.66
C LEU A 48 -24.47 -11.70 -7.19
N GLN A 49 -23.76 -12.79 -6.88
CA GLN A 49 -23.42 -13.13 -5.49
C GLN A 49 -22.37 -12.18 -4.91
N ILE A 50 -21.34 -11.84 -5.69
CA ILE A 50 -20.33 -10.83 -5.29
C ILE A 50 -21.04 -9.51 -4.96
N GLN A 51 -21.97 -9.05 -5.80
CA GLN A 51 -22.74 -7.84 -5.54
C GLN A 51 -23.57 -7.89 -4.26
N LYS A 52 -24.18 -9.04 -3.95
CA LYS A 52 -24.92 -9.22 -2.69
C LYS A 52 -24.00 -9.13 -1.48
N GLN A 53 -22.82 -9.76 -1.57
CA GLN A 53 -21.80 -9.74 -0.50
C GLN A 53 -21.15 -8.37 -0.35
N ALA A 54 -20.97 -7.62 -1.43
CA ALA A 54 -20.41 -6.27 -1.44
C ALA A 54 -21.42 -5.20 -0.97
N HIS A 55 -22.69 -5.58 -0.76
CA HIS A 55 -23.79 -4.67 -0.46
C HIS A 55 -24.01 -3.58 -1.54
N GLY A 56 -23.66 -3.86 -2.79
CA GLY A 56 -23.70 -2.91 -3.90
C GLY A 56 -23.60 -3.59 -5.26
N ILE A 57 -23.93 -2.88 -6.33
CA ILE A 57 -23.84 -3.38 -7.71
C ILE A 57 -22.76 -2.64 -8.49
N LEU A 58 -22.28 -3.25 -9.57
CA LEU A 58 -21.43 -2.53 -10.53
C LEU A 58 -22.18 -1.30 -11.08
N PRO A 59 -21.49 -0.18 -11.33
CA PRO A 59 -22.06 0.96 -12.00
C PRO A 59 -22.66 0.55 -13.36
N ASN A 60 -23.90 0.99 -13.62
CA ASN A 60 -24.63 0.70 -14.85
C ASN A 60 -24.79 1.93 -15.77
N GLY A 61 -24.04 2.99 -15.50
CA GLY A 61 -23.99 4.18 -16.35
C GLY A 61 -23.31 3.89 -17.69
N PRO A 62 -23.59 4.69 -18.73
CA PRO A 62 -22.90 4.54 -20.00
C PRO A 62 -21.39 4.80 -19.83
N PRO A 63 -20.50 4.00 -20.46
CA PRO A 63 -19.08 4.28 -20.44
C PRO A 63 -18.78 5.62 -21.16
N PRO A 64 -17.66 6.29 -20.84
CA PRO A 64 -17.26 7.47 -21.57
C PRO A 64 -16.97 7.13 -23.05
N PRO A 65 -17.14 8.09 -23.99
CA PRO A 65 -17.02 7.82 -25.42
C PRO A 65 -15.58 7.55 -25.89
N LYS A 66 -14.59 7.95 -25.09
CA LYS A 66 -13.17 7.80 -25.35
C LYS A 66 -12.41 7.62 -24.04
N LEU A 67 -11.18 7.15 -24.16
CA LEU A 67 -10.22 7.06 -23.07
C LEU A 67 -8.84 7.48 -23.59
N SER A 68 -8.15 8.37 -22.88
CA SER A 68 -6.80 8.79 -23.24
C SER A 68 -5.76 7.68 -22.96
N PRO A 69 -4.54 7.78 -23.52
CA PRO A 69 -3.44 6.87 -23.17
C PRO A 69 -3.10 6.89 -21.67
N GLU A 70 -3.14 8.07 -21.04
CA GLU A 70 -2.94 8.19 -19.59
C GLU A 70 -4.07 7.52 -18.82
N GLY A 71 -5.31 7.63 -19.31
CA GLY A 71 -6.45 6.96 -18.73
C GLY A 71 -6.37 5.43 -18.81
N ILE A 72 -5.80 4.89 -19.90
CA ILE A 72 -5.49 3.45 -20.00
C ILE A 72 -4.47 3.05 -18.94
N THR A 73 -3.40 3.83 -18.77
CA THR A 73 -2.37 3.57 -17.75
C THR A 73 -2.97 3.61 -16.34
N ASN A 74 -3.84 4.59 -16.05
CA ASN A 74 -4.59 4.68 -14.79
C ASN A 74 -5.39 3.41 -14.52
N LEU A 75 -6.24 2.99 -15.48
CA LEU A 75 -7.08 1.81 -15.30
C LEU A 75 -6.27 0.53 -15.13
N LYS A 76 -5.11 0.42 -15.79
CA LYS A 76 -4.21 -0.73 -15.59
C LYS A 76 -3.59 -0.74 -14.19
N LEU A 77 -3.15 0.41 -13.68
CA LEU A 77 -2.64 0.50 -12.31
C LEU A 77 -3.74 0.18 -11.29
N VAL A 78 -4.93 0.75 -11.45
CA VAL A 78 -6.09 0.44 -10.59
C VAL A 78 -6.35 -1.06 -10.63
N ALA A 79 -6.51 -1.66 -11.82
CA ALA A 79 -6.75 -3.11 -11.92
C ALA A 79 -5.63 -3.97 -11.28
N LEU A 80 -4.36 -3.55 -11.36
CA LEU A 80 -3.27 -4.22 -10.67
C LEU A 80 -3.41 -4.13 -9.14
N ASN A 81 -3.79 -2.96 -8.63
CA ASN A 81 -4.06 -2.73 -7.22
C ASN A 81 -5.21 -3.60 -6.71
N GLU A 82 -6.36 -3.57 -7.38
CA GLU A 82 -7.54 -4.36 -6.97
C GLU A 82 -7.24 -5.87 -6.93
N LEU A 83 -6.42 -6.37 -7.88
CA LEU A 83 -5.97 -7.76 -7.88
C LEU A 83 -5.10 -8.11 -6.67
N PHE A 84 -4.24 -7.18 -6.25
CA PHE A 84 -3.42 -7.31 -5.05
C PHE A 84 -4.29 -7.30 -3.79
N GLU A 85 -5.24 -6.37 -3.68
CA GLU A 85 -6.11 -6.26 -2.51
C GLU A 85 -7.03 -7.46 -2.36
N VAL A 86 -7.64 -7.93 -3.45
CA VAL A 86 -8.43 -9.18 -3.41
C VAL A 86 -7.59 -10.35 -2.93
N ALA A 87 -6.34 -10.50 -3.40
CA ALA A 87 -5.45 -11.56 -2.93
C ALA A 87 -5.13 -11.42 -1.44
N TYR A 88 -4.78 -10.21 -1.01
CA TYR A 88 -4.43 -9.89 0.37
C TYR A 88 -5.59 -10.17 1.33
N PHE A 89 -6.75 -9.59 1.06
CA PHE A 89 -7.92 -9.72 1.92
C PHE A 89 -8.50 -11.14 1.90
N THR A 90 -8.37 -11.88 0.79
CA THR A 90 -8.72 -13.31 0.75
C THR A 90 -7.84 -14.12 1.70
N GLU A 91 -6.53 -13.86 1.75
CA GLU A 91 -5.63 -14.54 2.70
C GLU A 91 -5.99 -14.19 4.14
N LEU A 92 -6.27 -12.92 4.41
CA LEU A 92 -6.66 -12.46 5.73
C LEU A 92 -7.96 -13.12 6.21
N VAL A 93 -8.99 -13.15 5.36
CA VAL A 93 -10.25 -13.84 5.61
C VAL A 93 -10.02 -15.33 5.85
N TYR A 94 -9.15 -15.98 5.06
CA TYR A 94 -8.79 -17.37 5.28
C TYR A 94 -8.16 -17.60 6.65
N ASN A 95 -7.16 -16.79 7.02
CA ASN A 95 -6.45 -16.93 8.30
C ASN A 95 -7.38 -16.74 9.49
N LEU A 96 -8.32 -15.78 9.40
CA LEU A 96 -9.37 -15.57 10.40
C LEU A 96 -10.34 -16.76 10.46
N THR A 97 -10.90 -17.17 9.33
CA THR A 97 -11.88 -18.27 9.24
C THR A 97 -11.34 -19.56 9.87
N ASN A 98 -10.06 -19.85 9.65
CA ASN A 98 -9.40 -21.06 10.15
C ASN A 98 -8.72 -20.86 11.50
N LYS A 99 -8.82 -19.67 12.10
CA LYS A 99 -8.19 -19.32 13.37
C LYS A 99 -6.71 -19.74 13.42
N VAL A 100 -5.99 -19.45 12.34
CA VAL A 100 -4.54 -19.66 12.26
C VAL A 100 -3.89 -18.99 13.49
N PRO A 101 -2.83 -19.55 14.10
CA PRO A 101 -2.21 -18.93 15.28
C PRO A 101 -1.93 -17.44 15.07
N GLY A 102 -2.45 -16.59 15.96
CA GLY A 102 -2.40 -15.13 15.84
C GLY A 102 -3.66 -14.47 15.23
N TYR A 103 -4.67 -15.25 14.82
CA TYR A 103 -5.90 -14.77 14.16
C TYR A 103 -7.21 -15.13 14.89
N ASP A 104 -7.16 -15.69 16.11
CA ASP A 104 -8.37 -15.78 16.94
C ASP A 104 -8.58 -14.46 17.70
N LEU A 105 -9.67 -13.76 17.37
CA LEU A 105 -9.98 -12.43 17.90
C LEU A 105 -10.95 -12.46 19.08
N GLY A 106 -11.36 -13.66 19.53
CA GLY A 106 -12.37 -13.81 20.58
C GLY A 106 -13.68 -13.13 20.21
N TYR A 107 -14.19 -12.24 21.07
CA TYR A 107 -15.51 -11.63 20.91
C TYR A 107 -15.66 -10.79 19.62
N GLY A 108 -14.58 -10.18 19.13
CA GLY A 108 -14.63 -9.35 17.91
C GLY A 108 -14.62 -10.15 16.60
N HIS A 109 -14.46 -11.47 16.68
CA HIS A 109 -14.13 -12.30 15.52
C HIS A 109 -15.19 -12.28 14.41
N GLU A 110 -16.46 -12.47 14.77
CA GLU A 110 -17.55 -12.55 13.78
C GLU A 110 -17.75 -11.23 13.03
N TYR A 111 -17.78 -10.10 13.76
CA TYR A 111 -17.94 -8.78 13.17
C TYR A 111 -16.80 -8.41 12.21
N VAL A 112 -15.55 -8.69 12.63
CA VAL A 112 -14.38 -8.44 11.80
C VAL A 112 -14.38 -9.32 10.55
N LEU A 113 -14.70 -10.60 10.70
CA LEU A 113 -14.76 -11.53 9.56
C LEU A 113 -15.87 -11.14 8.57
N ASP A 114 -17.05 -10.75 9.05
CA ASP A 114 -18.16 -10.29 8.20
C ASP A 114 -17.79 -9.02 7.42
N SER A 115 -17.16 -8.05 8.11
CA SER A 115 -16.67 -6.81 7.48
C SER A 115 -15.63 -7.11 6.39
N LEU A 116 -14.66 -7.99 6.67
CA LEU A 116 -13.62 -8.36 5.71
C LEU A 116 -14.16 -9.18 4.54
N ASN A 117 -15.17 -10.03 4.73
CA ASN A 117 -15.85 -10.70 3.63
C ASN A 117 -16.53 -9.70 2.68
N SER A 118 -17.15 -8.65 3.24
CA SER A 118 -17.74 -7.57 2.45
C SER A 118 -16.68 -6.81 1.66
N ILE A 119 -15.54 -6.51 2.28
CA ILE A 119 -14.38 -5.86 1.65
C ILE A 119 -13.85 -6.70 0.47
N VAL A 120 -13.63 -8.01 0.67
CA VAL A 120 -13.20 -8.92 -0.42
C VAL A 120 -14.18 -8.86 -1.60
N ALA A 121 -15.48 -8.75 -1.35
CA ALA A 121 -16.46 -8.64 -2.42
C ALA A 121 -16.46 -7.25 -3.09
N GLN A 122 -16.21 -6.18 -2.33
CA GLN A 122 -16.08 -4.81 -2.84
C GLN A 122 -14.87 -4.67 -3.78
N GLU A 123 -13.70 -5.17 -3.38
CA GLU A 123 -12.50 -5.14 -4.24
C GLU A 123 -12.65 -5.98 -5.50
N GLN A 124 -13.41 -7.08 -5.43
CA GLN A 124 -13.77 -7.82 -6.64
C GLN A 124 -14.61 -6.96 -7.59
N LEU A 125 -15.57 -6.17 -7.10
CA LEU A 125 -16.35 -5.27 -7.95
C LEU A 125 -15.49 -4.12 -8.50
N HIS A 126 -14.59 -3.56 -7.70
CA HIS A 126 -13.64 -2.54 -8.17
C HIS A 126 -12.77 -3.08 -9.32
N LEU A 127 -12.23 -4.30 -9.21
CA LEU A 127 -11.49 -4.92 -10.31
C LEU A 127 -12.37 -5.13 -11.53
N LEU A 128 -13.56 -5.70 -11.37
CA LEU A 128 -14.47 -5.97 -12.48
C LEU A 128 -14.84 -4.68 -13.22
N ASN A 129 -14.97 -3.57 -12.50
CA ASN A 129 -15.16 -2.25 -13.10
C ASN A 129 -13.92 -1.79 -13.88
N ALA A 130 -12.72 -1.85 -13.30
CA ALA A 130 -11.49 -1.41 -13.95
C ALA A 130 -11.13 -2.27 -15.19
N ASN A 131 -11.08 -3.59 -15.04
CA ASN A 131 -10.82 -4.53 -16.13
C ASN A 131 -11.97 -4.55 -17.15
N GLY A 132 -13.21 -4.34 -16.72
CA GLY A 132 -14.36 -4.15 -17.61
C GLY A 132 -14.20 -2.92 -18.51
N ALA A 133 -13.74 -1.79 -17.94
CA ALA A 133 -13.44 -0.58 -18.69
C ALA A 133 -12.27 -0.79 -19.66
N LEU A 134 -11.18 -1.43 -19.26
CA LEU A 134 -10.09 -1.80 -20.18
C LEU A 134 -10.59 -2.60 -21.37
N LYS A 135 -11.38 -3.65 -21.12
CA LYS A 135 -11.98 -4.48 -22.18
C LYS A 135 -12.90 -3.67 -23.10
N HIS A 136 -13.71 -2.77 -22.55
CA HIS A 136 -14.58 -1.89 -23.33
C HIS A 136 -13.80 -1.04 -24.33
N PHE A 137 -12.64 -0.51 -23.92
CA PHE A 137 -11.74 0.26 -24.79
C PHE A 137 -10.74 -0.60 -25.58
N GLY A 138 -11.00 -1.90 -25.73
CA GLY A 138 -10.18 -2.82 -26.52
C GLY A 138 -8.79 -3.07 -25.95
N GLN A 139 -8.57 -2.78 -24.66
CA GLN A 139 -7.33 -3.07 -23.94
C GLN A 139 -7.42 -4.46 -23.29
N GLU A 140 -6.27 -5.11 -23.16
CA GLU A 140 -6.18 -6.37 -22.43
C GLU A 140 -6.38 -6.11 -20.92
N PRO A 141 -7.27 -6.86 -20.25
CA PRO A 141 -7.40 -6.84 -18.79
C PRO A 141 -6.08 -7.22 -18.10
N ILE A 142 -5.76 -6.55 -17.00
CA ILE A 142 -4.61 -6.93 -16.17
C ILE A 142 -4.89 -8.28 -15.51
N GLN A 143 -3.87 -9.15 -15.53
CA GLN A 143 -3.93 -10.50 -14.99
C GLN A 143 -3.28 -10.57 -13.60
N PRO A 144 -3.76 -11.49 -12.74
CA PRO A 144 -3.21 -11.65 -11.39
C PRO A 144 -1.73 -12.04 -11.39
N CYS A 145 -1.02 -11.56 -10.37
CA CYS A 145 0.32 -12.05 -10.00
C CYS A 145 0.21 -13.21 -8.99
N LYS A 146 1.37 -13.73 -8.57
CA LYS A 146 1.51 -14.44 -7.29
C LYS A 146 2.07 -13.48 -6.24
N TYR A 147 1.68 -13.67 -4.98
CA TYR A 147 1.97 -12.71 -3.91
C TYR A 147 2.70 -13.35 -2.73
N SER A 148 3.35 -12.53 -1.92
CA SER A 148 3.92 -12.92 -0.63
C SER A 148 3.77 -11.77 0.34
N PHE A 149 3.01 -11.99 1.41
CA PHE A 149 2.70 -10.95 2.40
C PHE A 149 3.49 -11.20 3.70
N PRO A 150 4.22 -10.19 4.21
CA PRO A 150 5.12 -10.36 5.35
C PRO A 150 4.40 -10.22 6.71
N VAL A 151 3.25 -10.89 6.89
CA VAL A 151 2.42 -10.77 8.11
C VAL A 151 2.23 -12.12 8.79
N VAL A 152 2.25 -12.09 10.13
CA VAL A 152 2.28 -13.33 10.94
C VAL A 152 1.11 -13.46 11.89
N ASP A 153 0.40 -12.36 12.17
CA ASP A 153 -0.74 -12.27 13.05
C ASP A 153 -1.74 -11.21 12.55
N PHE A 154 -2.92 -11.15 13.16
CA PHE A 154 -3.96 -10.21 12.76
C PHE A 154 -3.56 -8.73 12.91
N GLN A 155 -2.75 -8.39 13.91
CA GLN A 155 -2.37 -7.00 14.17
C GLN A 155 -1.41 -6.50 13.08
N SER A 156 -0.39 -7.28 12.74
CA SER A 156 0.51 -7.00 11.61
C SER A 156 -0.24 -7.01 10.28
N ALA A 157 -1.24 -7.90 10.11
CA ALA A 157 -2.06 -7.92 8.92
C ALA A 157 -2.90 -6.64 8.76
N ILE A 158 -3.68 -6.25 9.76
CA ILE A 158 -4.48 -5.02 9.65
C ILE A 158 -3.61 -3.76 9.61
N ALA A 159 -2.47 -3.73 10.28
CA ALA A 159 -1.53 -2.61 10.15
C ALA A 159 -1.00 -2.48 8.71
N LEU A 160 -0.66 -3.60 8.07
CA LEU A 160 -0.24 -3.60 6.67
C LEU A 160 -1.39 -3.22 5.74
N ALA A 161 -2.61 -3.73 5.99
CA ALA A 161 -3.82 -3.32 5.28
C ALA A 161 -3.95 -1.80 5.27
N GLY A 162 -3.91 -1.18 6.45
CA GLY A 162 -4.06 0.26 6.52
C GLY A 162 -2.95 1.04 5.83
N THR A 163 -1.71 0.55 5.91
CA THR A 163 -0.55 1.20 5.28
C THR A 163 -0.68 1.23 3.74
N PHE A 164 -1.06 0.11 3.12
CA PHE A 164 -1.23 0.11 1.66
C PHE A 164 -2.50 0.82 1.23
N THR A 165 -3.59 0.73 2.01
CA THR A 165 -4.84 1.45 1.69
C THR A 165 -4.62 2.96 1.75
N ASP A 166 -3.91 3.50 2.74
CA ASP A 166 -3.54 4.92 2.76
C ASP A 166 -2.72 5.34 1.51
N LEU A 167 -1.82 4.46 1.03
CA LEU A 167 -1.06 4.70 -0.21
C LEU A 167 -1.97 4.68 -1.45
N VAL A 168 -2.93 3.77 -1.50
CA VAL A 168 -3.91 3.66 -2.60
C VAL A 168 -4.84 4.86 -2.60
N LEU A 169 -5.37 5.28 -1.45
CA LEU A 169 -6.17 6.50 -1.31
C LEU A 169 -5.41 7.74 -1.83
N GLY A 170 -4.10 7.82 -1.56
CA GLY A 170 -3.21 8.82 -2.14
C GLY A 170 -3.08 8.72 -3.67
N THR A 171 -3.00 7.50 -4.18
CA THR A 171 -2.84 7.20 -5.61
C THR A 171 -4.10 7.45 -6.42
N LEU A 172 -5.27 7.16 -5.86
CA LEU A 172 -6.54 7.39 -6.53
C LEU A 172 -6.85 8.90 -6.66
N GLN A 173 -6.29 9.74 -5.76
CA GLN A 173 -6.30 11.20 -5.94
C GLN A 173 -5.53 11.60 -7.20
N ASP A 174 -4.32 11.06 -7.39
CA ASP A 174 -3.49 11.29 -8.58
C ASP A 174 -4.18 10.77 -9.86
N VAL A 175 -4.76 9.57 -9.81
CA VAL A 175 -5.56 9.00 -10.91
C VAL A 175 -6.71 9.95 -11.30
N ASN A 176 -7.45 10.50 -10.34
CA ASN A 176 -8.51 11.46 -10.61
C ASN A 176 -7.99 12.75 -11.25
N GLN A 177 -6.87 13.29 -10.74
CA GLN A 177 -6.23 14.49 -11.28
C GLN A 177 -5.83 14.27 -12.75
N ILE A 178 -5.20 13.13 -13.05
CA ILE A 178 -4.77 12.77 -14.40
C ILE A 178 -5.96 12.58 -15.33
N PHE A 179 -7.03 11.90 -14.89
CA PHE A 179 -8.24 11.78 -15.70
C PHE A 179 -8.85 13.15 -16.03
N ALA A 180 -8.91 14.05 -15.05
CA ALA A 180 -9.42 15.41 -15.26
C ALA A 180 -8.58 16.19 -16.28
N GLN A 181 -7.25 16.05 -16.24
CA GLN A 181 -6.32 16.74 -17.14
C GLN A 181 -6.32 16.17 -18.58
N ASN A 182 -6.69 14.89 -18.75
CA ASN A 182 -6.56 14.18 -20.04
C ASN A 182 -7.91 13.91 -20.73
N GLU A 183 -8.92 14.73 -20.44
CA GLU A 183 -10.27 14.64 -21.03
C GLU A 183 -11.02 13.31 -20.73
N ASP A 184 -10.67 12.66 -19.61
CA ASP A 184 -11.29 11.41 -19.13
C ASP A 184 -12.19 11.65 -17.91
N ALA A 185 -12.73 12.87 -17.76
CA ALA A 185 -13.54 13.29 -16.62
C ALA A 185 -14.76 12.38 -16.34
N GLY A 186 -15.20 11.59 -17.32
CA GLY A 186 -16.25 10.58 -17.17
C GLY A 186 -15.93 9.46 -16.17
N LEU A 187 -14.64 9.19 -15.91
CA LEU A 187 -14.18 8.18 -14.95
C LEU A 187 -13.96 8.74 -13.54
N VAL A 188 -13.84 10.05 -13.39
CA VAL A 188 -13.51 10.70 -12.10
C VAL A 188 -14.53 10.37 -11.01
N ARG A 189 -15.84 10.34 -11.34
CA ARG A 189 -16.87 9.99 -10.34
C ARG A 189 -16.77 8.54 -9.89
N ALA A 190 -16.44 7.62 -10.79
CA ALA A 190 -16.31 6.21 -10.46
C ALA A 190 -15.13 6.00 -9.50
N VAL A 191 -13.96 6.57 -9.81
CA VAL A 191 -12.80 6.49 -8.90
C VAL A 191 -13.04 7.26 -7.61
N SER A 192 -13.72 8.41 -7.65
CA SER A 192 -14.11 9.12 -6.42
C SER A 192 -15.00 8.29 -5.50
N SER A 193 -15.90 7.45 -6.05
CA SER A 193 -16.69 6.54 -5.22
C SER A 193 -15.86 5.40 -4.62
N VAL A 194 -14.84 4.92 -5.35
CA VAL A 194 -13.88 3.92 -4.86
C VAL A 194 -13.08 4.49 -3.69
N ILE A 195 -12.52 5.71 -3.81
CA ILE A 195 -11.86 6.43 -2.71
C ILE A 195 -12.76 6.51 -1.48
N GLY A 196 -14.04 6.84 -1.66
CA GLY A 196 -15.00 6.93 -0.56
C GLY A 196 -15.20 5.59 0.15
N ASN A 197 -15.34 4.50 -0.60
CA ASN A 197 -15.49 3.16 -0.04
C ASN A 197 -14.20 2.69 0.66
N GLU A 198 -13.04 2.78 0.00
CA GLU A 198 -11.76 2.38 0.60
C GLU A 198 -11.43 3.20 1.85
N ALA A 199 -11.80 4.48 1.92
CA ALA A 199 -11.64 5.28 3.13
C ALA A 199 -12.54 4.81 4.29
N GLU A 200 -13.72 4.25 4.02
CA GLU A 200 -14.55 3.59 5.04
C GLU A 200 -13.87 2.31 5.57
N GLN A 201 -13.22 1.56 4.67
CA GLN A 201 -12.44 0.38 5.04
C GLN A 201 -11.21 0.75 5.87
N GLU A 202 -10.49 1.80 5.48
CA GLU A 202 -9.36 2.34 6.25
C GLU A 202 -9.81 2.74 7.65
N GLY A 203 -10.95 3.43 7.76
CA GLY A 203 -11.55 3.76 9.05
C GLY A 203 -11.80 2.52 9.92
N PHE A 204 -12.26 1.42 9.33
CA PHE A 204 -12.41 0.14 10.01
C PHE A 204 -11.05 -0.44 10.44
N PHE A 205 -10.04 -0.48 9.55
CA PHE A 205 -8.69 -0.97 9.86
C PHE A 205 -8.06 -0.19 11.02
N ARG A 206 -8.27 1.12 11.05
CA ARG A 206 -7.78 2.00 12.12
C ARG A 206 -8.52 1.76 13.44
N LEU A 207 -9.84 1.61 13.40
CA LEU A 207 -10.65 1.34 14.60
C LEU A 207 -10.28 0.03 15.29
N VAL A 208 -10.08 -1.06 14.53
CA VAL A 208 -9.69 -2.36 15.12
C VAL A 208 -8.27 -2.34 15.69
N GLN A 209 -7.43 -1.41 15.23
CA GLN A 209 -6.11 -1.10 15.81
C GLN A 209 -6.18 -0.08 16.97
N LYS A 210 -7.39 0.37 17.37
CA LYS A 210 -7.62 1.41 18.40
C LYS A 210 -7.04 2.78 18.04
N LYS A 211 -6.93 3.07 16.75
CA LYS A 211 -6.56 4.38 16.21
C LYS A 211 -7.82 5.23 15.97
N ARG A 212 -7.63 6.50 15.66
CA ARG A 212 -8.74 7.36 15.19
C ARG A 212 -9.19 6.89 13.79
N PRO A 213 -10.49 6.86 13.48
CA PRO A 213 -10.97 6.41 12.16
C PRO A 213 -10.35 7.18 10.99
N SER A 214 -10.13 8.49 11.13
CA SER A 214 -9.40 9.29 10.16
C SER A 214 -8.01 9.64 10.71
N ALA A 215 -6.98 9.46 9.90
CA ALA A 215 -5.61 9.82 10.25
C ALA A 215 -5.40 11.35 10.23
N GLN A 216 -5.88 12.01 9.18
CA GLN A 216 -5.66 13.43 8.91
C GLN A 216 -6.80 14.02 8.05
N PRO A 217 -7.01 15.35 8.06
CA PRO A 217 -8.07 15.99 7.26
C PRO A 217 -7.78 15.99 5.75
N PHE A 218 -6.51 15.94 5.36
CA PHE A 218 -6.07 15.85 3.96
C PHE A 218 -5.10 14.70 3.85
N LEU A 219 -5.51 13.59 3.23
CA LEU A 219 -4.69 12.40 3.11
C LEU A 219 -3.45 12.65 2.25
N THR A 220 -2.41 11.87 2.48
CA THR A 220 -1.14 11.97 1.74
C THR A 220 -1.36 11.61 0.29
N THR A 221 -1.01 12.52 -0.62
CA THR A 221 -1.03 12.21 -2.06
C THR A 221 0.13 11.28 -2.41
N ALA A 222 -0.12 10.36 -3.34
CA ALA A 222 0.89 9.46 -3.86
C ALA A 222 0.78 9.43 -5.37
N THR A 223 1.90 9.61 -6.08
CA THR A 223 1.89 9.46 -7.54
C THR A 223 1.73 7.99 -7.93
N ARG A 224 1.16 7.71 -9.10
CA ARG A 224 1.09 6.35 -9.69
C ARG A 224 2.38 5.54 -9.60
N ASP A 225 3.55 6.17 -9.79
CA ASP A 225 4.85 5.50 -9.76
C ASP A 225 5.21 4.95 -8.36
N PHE A 226 4.80 5.64 -7.28
CA PHE A 226 5.05 5.19 -5.91
C PHE A 226 4.23 3.95 -5.57
N ALA A 227 2.92 3.96 -5.84
CA ALA A 227 2.08 2.78 -5.65
C ALA A 227 2.52 1.62 -6.54
N PHE A 228 2.78 1.88 -7.83
CA PHE A 228 3.27 0.84 -8.74
C PHE A 228 4.55 0.18 -8.23
N THR A 229 5.48 0.95 -7.67
CA THR A 229 6.70 0.42 -7.05
C THR A 229 6.40 -0.33 -5.76
N ALA A 230 5.58 0.23 -4.86
CA ALA A 230 5.28 -0.36 -3.55
C ALA A 230 4.58 -1.72 -3.67
N LEU A 231 3.56 -1.81 -4.52
CA LEU A 231 2.79 -3.04 -4.72
C LEU A 231 3.69 -4.20 -5.17
N GLN A 232 4.65 -3.92 -6.06
CA GLN A 232 5.58 -4.93 -6.58
C GLN A 232 6.47 -5.55 -5.50
N SER A 233 6.63 -4.91 -4.34
CA SER A 233 7.37 -5.50 -3.22
C SER A 233 6.71 -6.76 -2.64
N PHE A 234 5.41 -6.94 -2.90
CA PHE A 234 4.63 -8.11 -2.49
C PHE A 234 4.50 -9.16 -3.60
N PHE A 235 5.01 -8.91 -4.81
CA PHE A 235 4.82 -9.81 -5.94
C PHE A 235 5.99 -10.79 -6.02
N ILE A 236 5.69 -12.05 -6.33
CA ILE A 236 6.74 -13.02 -6.63
C ILE A 236 7.36 -12.65 -7.99
N PRO A 237 8.69 -12.46 -8.07
CA PRO A 237 9.34 -12.06 -9.32
C PRO A 237 8.99 -12.97 -10.50
N GLY A 238 8.63 -12.37 -11.64
CA GLY A 238 8.27 -13.09 -12.87
C GLY A 238 6.90 -13.76 -12.87
N SER A 239 6.07 -13.55 -11.83
CA SER A 239 4.74 -14.17 -11.73
C SER A 239 3.61 -13.40 -12.41
N CYS A 240 3.80 -12.11 -12.69
CA CYS A 240 2.78 -11.24 -13.27
C CYS A 240 2.76 -11.33 -14.81
N PRO A 241 1.69 -11.83 -15.45
CA PRO A 241 1.70 -12.13 -16.88
C PRO A 241 1.87 -10.92 -17.81
N ASN A 242 1.23 -9.78 -17.47
CA ASN A 242 1.18 -8.60 -18.34
C ASN A 242 1.47 -7.28 -17.62
N ILE A 243 2.20 -7.32 -16.49
CA ILE A 243 2.60 -6.12 -15.73
C ILE A 243 3.47 -5.16 -16.57
N ASN A 244 4.23 -5.68 -17.53
CA ASN A 244 5.05 -4.91 -18.46
C ASN A 244 4.24 -4.04 -19.42
N THR A 245 2.91 -4.19 -19.44
CA THR A 245 2.01 -3.33 -20.24
C THR A 245 1.63 -2.03 -19.53
N ILE A 246 2.11 -1.82 -18.29
CA ILE A 246 1.86 -0.65 -17.46
C ILE A 246 3.10 0.26 -17.54
N PRO A 247 3.06 1.36 -18.30
CA PRO A 247 4.24 2.18 -18.58
C PRO A 247 4.55 3.17 -17.44
N LEU A 248 4.68 2.67 -16.21
CA LEU A 248 5.01 3.46 -15.02
C LEU A 248 6.46 3.23 -14.60
N LYS A 249 7.06 4.23 -13.97
CA LYS A 249 8.42 4.14 -13.46
C LYS A 249 8.42 3.30 -12.18
N THR A 250 9.46 2.48 -12.03
CA THR A 250 9.77 1.84 -10.75
C THR A 250 11.01 2.46 -10.13
N PHE A 251 11.07 2.47 -8.80
CA PHE A 251 12.23 2.91 -8.05
C PHE A 251 12.98 1.72 -7.45
N TYR A 252 14.25 1.93 -7.12
CA TYR A 252 14.97 0.95 -6.31
C TYR A 252 14.39 0.94 -4.88
N PRO A 253 14.40 -0.20 -4.16
CA PRO A 253 13.81 -0.26 -2.83
C PRO A 253 14.51 0.68 -1.83
N LEU A 254 13.71 1.40 -1.05
CA LEU A 254 14.12 2.13 0.15
C LEU A 254 13.52 1.43 1.38
N THR A 255 14.36 0.96 2.29
CA THR A 255 13.91 0.32 3.53
C THR A 255 13.89 1.33 4.67
N VAL A 256 12.78 1.40 5.40
CA VAL A 256 12.71 2.07 6.71
C VAL A 256 13.21 1.07 7.76
N GLU A 257 14.36 1.34 8.36
CA GLU A 257 15.03 0.43 9.31
C GLU A 257 14.58 0.69 10.76
N SER A 258 14.11 1.90 11.06
CA SER A 258 13.50 2.20 12.37
C SER A 258 12.16 1.48 12.52
N SER A 259 11.90 0.95 13.71
CA SER A 259 10.59 0.41 14.11
C SER A 259 10.01 1.22 15.27
N HIS A 260 8.69 1.19 15.44
CA HIS A 260 7.98 1.90 16.52
C HIS A 260 8.32 3.38 16.59
N ILE A 261 8.23 4.08 15.46
CA ILE A 261 8.57 5.51 15.36
C ILE A 261 7.54 6.32 16.16
N PRO A 262 7.91 7.00 17.27
CA PRO A 262 6.95 7.79 18.04
C PRO A 262 6.55 9.07 17.29
N ALA A 263 5.40 9.63 17.65
CA ALA A 263 4.92 10.95 17.22
C ALA A 263 5.76 12.09 17.84
N ALA A 264 7.01 12.22 17.40
CA ALA A 264 7.97 13.23 17.87
C ALA A 264 9.07 13.49 16.85
N THR A 265 9.66 14.70 16.89
CA THR A 265 10.83 15.03 16.08
C THR A 265 12.02 14.16 16.46
N GLN A 266 12.58 13.46 15.48
CA GLN A 266 13.66 12.48 15.71
C GLN A 266 14.45 12.20 14.43
N SER A 267 15.50 11.38 14.51
CA SER A 267 16.13 10.81 13.31
C SER A 267 15.53 9.45 12.99
N ILE A 268 15.18 9.21 11.72
CA ILE A 268 14.75 7.90 11.23
C ILE A 268 15.89 7.27 10.44
N LYS A 269 16.11 5.97 10.66
CA LYS A 269 17.12 5.19 9.97
C LYS A 269 16.53 4.53 8.73
N PHE A 270 17.26 4.61 7.62
CA PHE A 270 16.90 4.04 6.33
C PHE A 270 18.04 3.22 5.75
N SER A 271 17.74 2.39 4.75
CA SER A 271 18.76 1.75 3.93
C SER A 271 18.32 1.51 2.49
N PHE A 272 19.32 1.37 1.61
CA PHE A 272 19.15 0.87 0.24
C PHE A 272 20.33 -0.04 -0.15
N ALA A 273 20.13 -0.88 -1.17
CA ALA A 273 21.14 -1.83 -1.63
C ALA A 273 22.36 -1.11 -2.22
N LYS A 274 23.56 -1.48 -1.76
CA LYS A 274 24.85 -0.91 -2.21
C LYS A 274 25.09 -1.11 -3.71
N ALA A 275 24.59 -2.20 -4.28
CA ALA A 275 24.69 -2.49 -5.71
C ALA A 275 24.08 -1.39 -6.60
N ASN A 276 23.10 -0.65 -6.08
CA ASN A 276 22.40 0.41 -6.80
C ASN A 276 23.06 1.80 -6.59
N VAL A 277 24.04 1.90 -5.70
CA VAL A 277 24.68 3.17 -5.29
C VAL A 277 25.73 3.63 -6.30
N GLY A 278 26.40 2.72 -6.98
CA GLY A 278 27.40 3.05 -8.01
C GLY A 278 26.84 3.86 -9.19
N LEU A 279 25.52 4.04 -9.24
CA LEU A 279 24.80 4.86 -10.20
C LEU A 279 24.71 6.35 -9.79
N PHE A 280 24.96 6.68 -8.52
CA PHE A 280 24.69 8.01 -7.95
C PHE A 280 25.82 8.49 -7.03
N GLN A 281 26.00 9.81 -6.94
CA GLN A 281 26.88 10.42 -5.94
C GLN A 281 26.07 10.68 -4.66
N ILE A 282 26.46 10.06 -3.55
CA ILE A 282 25.68 10.06 -2.29
C ILE A 282 25.43 11.48 -1.76
N ASP A 283 26.40 12.37 -1.89
CA ASP A 283 26.31 13.79 -1.46
C ASP A 283 25.29 14.60 -2.27
N GLN A 284 24.94 14.14 -3.47
CA GLN A 284 23.89 14.71 -4.31
C GLN A 284 22.50 14.13 -3.99
N LEU A 285 22.42 13.10 -3.14
CA LEU A 285 21.14 12.52 -2.75
C LEU A 285 20.49 13.35 -1.64
N ARG A 286 19.16 13.34 -1.64
CA ARG A 286 18.33 13.90 -0.58
C ARG A 286 17.25 12.90 -0.20
N LEU A 287 16.88 12.88 1.07
CA LEU A 287 15.65 12.23 1.50
C LEU A 287 14.52 13.26 1.45
N VAL A 288 13.41 12.90 0.82
CA VAL A 288 12.24 13.74 0.68
C VAL A 288 11.06 13.05 1.33
N TYR A 289 10.31 13.79 2.15
CA TYR A 289 9.06 13.35 2.75
C TYR A 289 7.87 14.00 2.05
N ILE A 290 6.86 13.20 1.71
CA ILE A 290 5.55 13.63 1.24
C ILE A 290 4.53 13.23 2.32
N ASN A 291 3.79 14.20 2.84
CA ASN A 291 2.74 13.98 3.85
C ASN A 291 1.59 14.98 3.62
N GLY A 292 0.36 14.47 3.63
CA GLY A 292 -0.82 15.22 3.23
C GLY A 292 -0.72 15.75 1.79
N LEU A 293 -1.28 16.93 1.57
CA LEU A 293 -1.15 17.72 0.34
C LEU A 293 -0.15 18.88 0.51
N ASN A 294 0.82 18.73 1.42
CA ASN A 294 1.79 19.76 1.75
C ASN A 294 2.96 19.77 0.73
N VAL A 295 3.70 20.88 0.73
CA VAL A 295 4.97 20.97 -0.01
C VAL A 295 5.95 19.91 0.54
N PRO A 296 6.62 19.12 -0.32
CA PRO A 296 7.54 18.08 0.13
C PRO A 296 8.70 18.63 0.98
N ILE A 297 9.10 17.87 2.01
CA ILE A 297 10.15 18.26 2.95
C ILE A 297 11.45 17.58 2.57
N VAL A 298 12.49 18.36 2.27
CA VAL A 298 13.81 17.84 1.87
C VAL A 298 14.78 17.81 3.04
N LYS A 299 15.52 16.70 3.19
CA LYS A 299 16.53 16.46 4.23
C LYS A 299 17.80 15.85 3.64
N HIS A 300 18.91 16.10 4.31
CA HIS A 300 20.17 15.46 4.01
C HIS A 300 20.18 14.00 4.47
N LEU A 301 21.03 13.19 3.84
CA LEU A 301 21.39 11.88 4.34
C LEU A 301 22.52 12.07 5.36
N ASP A 302 22.20 11.88 6.63
CA ASP A 302 23.14 11.96 7.75
C ASP A 302 23.68 10.58 8.11
N ASN A 303 24.83 10.52 8.79
CA ASN A 303 25.39 9.28 9.33
C ASN A 303 25.50 8.12 8.32
N VAL A 304 25.84 8.43 7.06
CA VAL A 304 25.93 7.44 5.99
C VAL A 304 27.03 6.41 6.27
N GLN A 305 26.65 5.14 6.27
CA GLN A 305 27.52 4.00 6.52
C GLN A 305 27.32 2.93 5.44
N HIS A 306 28.41 2.28 5.04
CA HIS A 306 28.36 1.08 4.22
C HIS A 306 28.39 -0.15 5.14
N ASP A 307 27.25 -0.82 5.29
CA ASP A 307 27.09 -2.00 6.13
C ASP A 307 26.81 -3.23 5.25
N GLY A 308 27.86 -4.00 4.99
CA GLY A 308 27.83 -5.14 4.05
C GLY A 308 27.34 -4.72 2.67
N GLU A 309 26.20 -5.29 2.26
CA GLU A 309 25.53 -5.07 0.97
C GLU A 309 24.54 -3.90 0.98
N LYS A 310 24.46 -3.14 2.08
CA LYS A 310 23.58 -1.99 2.23
C LYS A 310 24.36 -0.70 2.43
N VAL A 311 23.77 0.40 1.99
CA VAL A 311 24.08 1.74 2.50
C VAL A 311 22.98 2.10 3.47
N VAL A 312 23.39 2.51 4.66
CA VAL A 312 22.53 2.83 5.79
C VAL A 312 22.76 4.29 6.14
N PHE A 313 21.70 5.02 6.39
CA PHE A 313 21.78 6.44 6.73
C PHE A 313 20.64 6.83 7.68
N GLU A 314 20.76 8.02 8.25
CA GLU A 314 19.72 8.65 9.06
C GLU A 314 19.25 9.93 8.37
N ALA A 315 18.01 10.33 8.64
CA ALA A 315 17.51 11.64 8.24
C ALA A 315 16.60 12.19 9.32
N ALA A 316 16.67 13.51 9.54
CA ALA A 316 15.80 14.19 10.49
C ALA A 316 14.34 14.14 10.03
N PHE A 317 13.46 13.59 10.87
CA PHE A 317 12.02 13.55 10.70
C PHE A 317 11.36 14.66 11.54
N PRO A 318 10.96 15.80 10.93
CA PRO A 318 10.54 17.01 11.65
C PRO A 318 9.06 16.95 12.06
N TYR A 319 8.68 15.94 12.83
CA TYR A 319 7.29 15.69 13.20
C TYR A 319 6.61 16.88 13.87
N ASP A 320 7.23 17.52 14.87
CA ASP A 320 6.56 18.57 15.65
C ASP A 320 6.34 19.86 14.85
N GLU A 321 7.16 20.10 13.84
CA GLU A 321 7.07 21.27 12.95
C GLU A 321 5.93 21.11 11.94
N PHE A 322 5.73 19.90 11.41
CA PHE A 322 4.80 19.65 10.29
C PHE A 322 3.61 18.75 10.64
N LEU A 323 3.55 18.22 11.86
CA LEU A 323 2.52 17.27 12.33
C LEU A 323 2.33 16.09 11.37
N LEU A 324 3.42 15.36 11.10
CA LEU A 324 3.52 14.25 10.14
C LEU A 324 2.74 12.99 10.59
N ASN A 325 1.42 13.13 10.75
CA ASN A 325 0.46 12.08 11.10
C ASN A 325 -0.03 11.33 9.85
N GLY A 326 -0.54 10.12 10.05
CA GLY A 326 -0.90 9.18 9.01
C GLY A 326 0.29 8.76 8.17
N LEU A 327 0.01 8.37 6.92
CA LEU A 327 1.03 8.02 5.95
C LEU A 327 2.00 9.18 5.68
N THR A 328 3.29 8.91 5.77
CA THR A 328 4.35 9.70 5.16
C THR A 328 5.12 8.83 4.17
N ILE A 329 5.25 9.30 2.93
CA ILE A 329 6.04 8.64 1.89
C ILE A 329 7.44 9.26 1.91
N ALA A 330 8.45 8.44 2.15
CA ALA A 330 9.85 8.79 2.05
C ALA A 330 10.42 8.33 0.69
N ALA A 331 11.18 9.20 0.04
CA ALA A 331 11.85 8.90 -1.21
C ALA A 331 13.26 9.50 -1.19
N VAL A 332 14.25 8.74 -1.66
CA VAL A 332 15.57 9.30 -1.95
C VAL A 332 15.58 9.78 -3.39
N THR A 333 15.86 11.06 -3.57
CA THR A 333 15.90 11.74 -4.87
C THR A 333 17.31 12.18 -5.20
N VAL A 334 17.57 12.42 -6.49
CA VAL A 334 18.80 13.09 -6.93
C VAL A 334 18.54 14.59 -7.01
N GLY A 335 19.40 15.36 -6.36
CA GLY A 335 19.41 16.82 -6.45
C GLY A 335 18.38 17.53 -5.58
N ALA A 336 18.10 18.78 -5.98
CA ALA A 336 17.17 19.79 -5.46
C ALA A 336 16.95 19.85 -3.93
N ASP A 337 17.25 21.00 -3.34
CA ASP A 337 16.91 21.27 -1.93
C ASP A 337 15.43 21.69 -1.75
N HIS A 338 14.62 21.66 -2.83
CA HIS A 338 13.20 22.02 -2.86
C HIS A 338 12.45 21.28 -3.99
N PHE A 339 11.20 20.89 -3.73
CA PHE A 339 10.27 20.37 -4.73
C PHE A 339 8.93 21.08 -4.60
N ASP A 340 8.25 21.32 -5.73
CA ASP A 340 6.95 22.00 -5.73
C ASP A 340 5.82 21.08 -5.24
N ASP A 341 5.86 19.80 -5.60
CA ASP A 341 4.80 18.82 -5.38
C ASP A 341 5.32 17.37 -5.42
N ALA A 342 4.42 16.41 -5.18
CA ALA A 342 4.74 14.98 -5.22
C ALA A 342 5.15 14.48 -6.62
N ASP A 343 4.65 15.10 -7.70
CA ASP A 343 5.02 14.75 -9.08
C ASP A 343 6.48 15.08 -9.38
N ALA A 344 6.94 16.24 -8.91
CA ALA A 344 8.34 16.65 -9.02
C ALA A 344 9.25 15.70 -8.23
N VAL A 345 8.81 15.24 -7.06
CA VAL A 345 9.53 14.23 -6.26
C VAL A 345 9.62 12.91 -7.03
N ALA A 346 8.49 12.35 -7.49
CA ALA A 346 8.47 11.07 -8.21
C ALA A 346 9.39 11.05 -9.45
N LYS A 347 9.43 12.17 -10.19
CA LYS A 347 10.35 12.35 -11.33
C LYS A 347 11.81 12.24 -10.90
N ALA A 348 12.19 12.84 -9.77
CA ALA A 348 13.54 12.85 -9.23
C ALA A 348 13.91 11.63 -8.36
N THR A 349 12.92 10.83 -7.95
CA THR A 349 13.13 9.65 -7.09
C THR A 349 14.02 8.61 -7.77
N VAL A 350 14.94 8.07 -6.98
CA VAL A 350 15.79 6.93 -7.32
C VAL A 350 15.59 5.74 -6.39
N PHE A 351 15.38 5.98 -5.08
CA PHE A 351 14.99 4.94 -4.13
C PHE A 351 13.66 5.28 -3.46
N GLY A 352 12.73 4.33 -3.41
CA GLY A 352 11.45 4.53 -2.77
C GLY A 352 10.40 3.47 -3.13
N PRO A 353 9.17 3.65 -2.64
CA PRO A 353 8.87 4.45 -1.46
C PRO A 353 9.32 3.72 -0.18
N GLY A 354 9.72 4.49 0.83
CA GLY A 354 9.66 4.05 2.23
C GLY A 354 8.36 4.56 2.83
N LEU A 355 7.53 3.69 3.39
CA LEU A 355 6.23 4.06 3.96
C LEU A 355 6.35 4.14 5.48
N ILE A 356 5.86 5.24 6.07
CA ILE A 356 5.91 5.51 7.51
C ILE A 356 4.51 5.85 7.98
N GLU A 357 4.00 5.15 8.98
CA GLU A 357 2.70 5.43 9.61
C GLU A 357 2.89 5.97 11.04
N ILE A 358 2.26 7.11 11.35
CA ILE A 358 2.26 7.75 12.68
C ILE A 358 0.83 8.11 13.07
N ASP A 359 0.44 7.89 14.33
CA ASP A 359 -0.93 8.13 14.83
C ASP A 359 -1.01 8.95 16.13
#